data_AF-A0A699XKU3-F1
#
_entry.id   AF-A0A699XKU3-F1
#
_cell.length_a   1.000
_cell.length_b   1.000
_cell.length_c   1.000
_cell.angle_alpha   90.00
_cell.angle_beta   90.00
_cell.angle_gamma   90.00
#
_symmetry.space_group_name_H-M   'P 1'
#
loop_
_entity.id
_entity.type
_entity.pdbx_description
1 polymer ?
#
loop_
_entity_poly.entity_id
_entity_poly.type
_entity_poly.pdbx_seq_one_letter_code
_entity_poly.pdbx_strand_id
1 'polypeptide(L)'
;EGKAGDINQKPVGTGPFVFKRYQKDAQIRYTGNKDYWKPEDVKLDNLIFSINTDAATRLQKLKTGECQVSGYPRPQDIEEAQKDP
;
A
#
# COMPACT_ATOMS: atom_id res chain seq x y z
N GLU A 1 -5.96 27.20 -3.23
CA GLU A 1 -6.58 26.71 -4.48
C GLU A 1 -5.75 25.56 -5.06
N GLY A 2 -6.39 24.55 -5.64
CA GLY A 2 -5.70 23.43 -6.29
C GLY A 2 -5.24 23.80 -7.70
N LYS A 3 -4.03 23.39 -8.11
CA LYS A 3 -3.49 23.60 -9.46
C LYS A 3 -3.50 22.29 -10.25
N ALA A 4 -3.74 22.33 -11.55
CA ALA A 4 -3.75 21.13 -12.40
C ALA A 4 -2.44 20.33 -12.31
N GLY A 5 -1.29 21.01 -12.21
CA GLY A 5 0.02 20.36 -12.04
C GLY A 5 0.17 19.58 -10.73
N ASP A 6 -0.66 19.85 -9.72
CA ASP A 6 -0.60 19.18 -8.43
C ASP A 6 -1.38 17.86 -8.42
N ILE A 7 -2.18 17.54 -9.45
CA ILE A 7 -3.03 16.33 -9.47
C ILE A 7 -2.21 15.05 -9.21
N ASN A 8 -1.00 14.98 -9.76
CA ASN A 8 -0.12 13.82 -9.58
C ASN A 8 0.52 13.72 -8.19
N GLN A 9 0.54 14.82 -7.43
CA GLN A 9 1.21 14.92 -6.12
C GLN A 9 0.24 15.07 -4.96
N LYS A 10 -0.96 15.58 -5.22
CA LYS A 10 -2.03 15.86 -4.26
C LYS A 10 -3.38 15.39 -4.86
N PRO A 11 -3.51 14.10 -5.16
CA PRO A 11 -4.76 13.57 -5.71
C PRO A 11 -5.89 13.74 -4.70
N VAL A 12 -7.06 14.16 -5.18
CA VAL A 12 -8.30 14.21 -4.42
C VAL A 12 -9.28 13.26 -5.11
N GLY A 13 -9.84 12.32 -4.35
CA GLY A 13 -10.78 11.33 -4.85
C GLY A 13 -11.82 10.95 -3.81
N THR A 14 -12.79 10.13 -4.21
CA THR A 14 -13.94 9.71 -3.38
C THR A 14 -13.83 8.28 -2.88
N GLY A 15 -12.64 7.68 -2.92
CA GLY A 15 -12.39 6.29 -2.52
C GLY A 15 -12.34 6.07 -1.00
N PRO A 16 -12.18 4.81 -0.56
CA PRO A 16 -12.16 4.44 0.86
C PRO A 16 -10.89 4.88 1.60
N PHE A 17 -9.88 5.37 0.88
CA PHE A 17 -8.61 5.83 1.44
C PHE A 17 -8.26 7.23 0.95
N VAL A 18 -7.82 8.09 1.87
CA VAL A 18 -7.37 9.47 1.61
C VAL A 18 -5.86 9.51 1.54
N PHE A 19 -5.34 10.11 0.46
CA PHE A 19 -3.91 10.33 0.28
C PHE A 19 -3.33 11.21 1.39
N LYS A 20 -2.16 10.83 1.93
CA LYS A 20 -1.42 11.64 2.92
C LYS A 20 -0.08 12.12 2.42
N ARG A 21 0.75 11.20 1.90
CA ARG A 21 2.05 11.57 1.34
C ARG A 21 2.55 10.52 0.36
N TYR A 22 3.33 11.00 -0.61
CA TYR A 22 4.14 10.17 -1.47
C TYR A 22 5.60 10.55 -1.28
N GLN A 23 6.41 9.61 -0.81
CA GLN A 23 7.86 9.71 -0.91
C GLN A 23 8.25 8.92 -2.17
N LYS A 24 8.64 9.66 -3.20
CA LYS A 24 8.94 9.11 -4.53
C LYS A 24 9.87 7.90 -4.42
N ASP A 25 9.51 6.83 -5.12
CA ASP A 25 10.27 5.57 -5.22
C ASP A 25 10.48 4.83 -3.89
N ALA A 26 9.84 5.25 -2.79
CA ALA A 26 9.99 4.65 -1.47
C ALA A 26 8.66 4.16 -0.89
N GLN A 27 7.68 5.06 -0.69
CA GLN A 27 6.40 4.69 -0.08
C GLN A 27 5.26 5.67 -0.39
N ILE A 28 4.04 5.15 -0.44
CA ILE A 28 2.81 5.96 -0.47
C ILE A 28 2.01 5.66 0.79
N ARG A 29 1.53 6.71 1.46
CA ARG A 29 0.71 6.58 2.68
C ARG A 29 -0.69 7.14 2.48
N TYR A 30 -1.65 6.38 2.97
CA TYR A 30 -3.05 6.73 3.02
C TYR A 30 -3.61 6.50 4.43
N THR A 31 -4.72 7.17 4.73
CA THR A 31 -5.57 6.86 5.89
C THR A 31 -6.96 6.47 5.43
N GLY A 32 -7.69 5.68 6.22
CA GLY A 32 -9.11 5.42 5.97
C GLY A 32 -9.91 6.72 5.81
N ASN A 33 -10.84 6.73 4.85
CA ASN A 33 -11.73 7.85 4.58
C ASN A 33 -13.01 7.71 5.41
N LYS A 34 -13.13 8.50 6.48
CA LYS A 34 -14.31 8.48 7.37
C LYS A 34 -15.60 8.99 6.70
N ASP A 35 -15.44 9.76 5.62
CA ASP A 35 -16.54 10.33 4.84
C ASP A 35 -16.83 9.50 3.57
N TYR A 36 -16.27 8.28 3.48
CA TYR A 36 -16.55 7.40 2.36
C TYR A 36 -18.03 6.99 2.34
N TRP A 37 -18.63 7.01 1.15
CA TRP A 37 -20.06 6.78 0.96
C TRP A 37 -20.54 5.37 1.38
N LYS A 38 -19.62 4.41 1.54
CA LYS A 38 -19.82 3.07 2.12
C LYS A 38 -18.90 2.88 3.33
N PRO A 39 -19.21 3.46 4.49
CA PRO A 39 -18.31 3.45 5.64
C PRO A 39 -17.90 2.04 6.08
N GLU A 40 -18.75 1.03 5.86
CA GLU A 40 -18.50 -0.39 6.17
C GLU A 40 -17.34 -1.03 5.38
N ASP A 41 -16.95 -0.44 4.25
CA ASP A 41 -15.82 -0.92 3.44
C ASP A 41 -14.47 -0.41 3.99
N VAL A 42 -14.46 0.62 4.84
CA VAL A 42 -13.25 1.22 5.41
C VAL A 42 -12.83 0.46 6.67
N LYS A 43 -12.21 -0.70 6.47
CA LYS A 43 -11.82 -1.62 7.55
C LYS A 43 -10.44 -1.35 8.16
N LEU A 44 -9.66 -0.45 7.57
CA LEU A 44 -8.28 -0.18 7.97
C LEU A 44 -8.07 1.32 8.18
N ASP A 45 -7.40 1.67 9.27
CA ASP A 45 -7.05 3.07 9.56
C ASP A 45 -5.94 3.60 8.65
N ASN A 46 -4.96 2.74 8.31
CA ASN A 46 -3.78 3.11 7.55
C ASN A 46 -3.52 2.10 6.44
N LEU A 47 -3.18 2.62 5.25
CA LEU A 47 -2.73 1.82 4.13
C LEU A 47 -1.39 2.38 3.64
N ILE A 48 -0.37 1.54 3.61
CA ILE A 48 0.99 1.89 3.21
C ILE A 48 1.38 1.01 2.03
N PHE A 49 1.71 1.62 0.91
CA PHE A 49 2.39 0.94 -0.19
C PHE A 49 3.88 1.15 -0.04
N SER A 50 4.62 0.08 0.28
CA SER A 50 6.08 0.07 0.27
C SER A 50 6.57 -0.31 -1.12
N ILE A 51 7.36 0.56 -1.77
CA ILE A 51 7.85 0.34 -3.13
C ILE A 51 9.18 -0.40 -3.03
N ASN A 52 9.16 -1.71 -3.33
CA ASN A 52 10.35 -2.57 -3.32
C ASN A 52 10.42 -3.37 -4.62
N THR A 53 11.42 -3.06 -5.46
CA THR A 53 11.61 -3.69 -6.78
C THR A 53 12.14 -5.13 -6.66
N ASP A 54 13.03 -5.39 -5.72
CA ASP A 54 13.59 -6.72 -5.48
C ASP A 54 12.60 -7.66 -4.77
N ALA A 55 12.39 -8.85 -5.36
CA ALA A 55 11.43 -9.82 -4.86
C ALA A 55 11.87 -10.49 -3.56
N ALA A 56 13.18 -10.72 -3.38
CA ALA A 56 13.69 -11.32 -2.14
C ALA A 56 13.46 -10.37 -0.95
N THR A 57 13.68 -9.08 -1.16
CA THR A 57 13.37 -8.02 -0.17
C THR A 57 11.89 -8.00 0.17
N ARG A 58 10.98 -8.08 -0.82
CA ARG A 58 9.54 -8.14 -0.55
C ARG A 58 9.17 -9.37 0.29
N LEU A 59 9.75 -10.53 -0.01
CA LEU A 59 9.52 -11.74 0.76
C LEU A 59 10.01 -11.60 2.20
N GLN A 60 11.23 -11.08 2.40
CA GLN A 60 11.76 -10.86 3.75
C GLN A 60 10.88 -9.91 4.58
N LYS A 61 10.41 -8.82 3.98
CA LYS A 61 9.47 -7.89 4.64
C LYS A 61 8.14 -8.53 5.02
N LEU A 62 7.66 -9.47 4.21
CA LEU A 62 6.46 -10.26 4.54
C LEU A 62 6.75 -11.17 5.75
N LYS A 63 7.86 -11.90 5.72
CA LYS A 63 8.28 -12.80 6.81
C LYS A 63 8.51 -12.09 8.14
N THR A 64 9.06 -10.87 8.12
CA THR A 64 9.29 -10.08 9.33
C THR A 64 8.06 -9.32 9.81
N GLY A 65 6.94 -9.39 9.07
CA GLY A 65 5.72 -8.66 9.39
C GLY A 65 5.78 -7.14 9.12
N GLU A 66 6.83 -6.65 8.43
CA GLU A 66 6.90 -5.25 7.99
C GLU A 66 5.80 -4.94 6.95
N CYS A 67 5.50 -5.92 6.08
CA CYS A 67 4.40 -5.87 5.13
C CYS A 67 3.42 -7.02 5.40
N GLN A 68 2.12 -6.77 5.25
CA GLN A 68 1.08 -7.79 5.44
C GLN A 68 0.63 -8.44 4.12
N VAL A 69 0.91 -7.79 2.99
CA VAL A 69 0.58 -8.28 1.64
C VAL A 69 1.75 -7.97 0.71
N SER A 70 2.11 -8.93 -0.13
CA SER A 70 3.13 -8.78 -1.18
C SER A 70 2.62 -9.32 -2.51
N GLY A 71 2.93 -8.63 -3.59
CA GLY A 71 2.64 -9.06 -4.96
C GLY A 71 3.85 -9.70 -5.63
N TYR A 72 3.58 -10.56 -6.62
CA TYR A 72 4.57 -11.13 -7.53
C TYR A 72 5.70 -11.90 -6.81
N PRO A 73 5.38 -13.01 -6.10
CA PRO A 73 6.41 -13.90 -5.57
C PRO A 73 7.19 -14.55 -6.74
N ARG A 74 8.48 -14.87 -6.51
CA ARG A 74 9.20 -15.72 -7.48
C ARG A 74 8.62 -17.14 -7.41
N PRO A 75 8.47 -17.86 -8.53
CA PRO A 75 7.90 -19.22 -8.51
C PRO A 75 8.58 -20.15 -7.51
N GLN A 76 9.91 -20.06 -7.39
CA GLN A 76 10.71 -20.85 -6.45
C GLN A 76 10.47 -20.54 -4.97
N ASP A 77 9.92 -19.36 -4.64
CA ASP A 77 9.66 -18.98 -3.25
C ASP A 77 8.26 -19.39 -2.78
N ILE A 78 7.37 -19.81 -3.69
CA ILE A 78 5.96 -20.05 -3.39
C ILE A 78 5.80 -21.19 -2.38
N GLU A 79 6.49 -22.32 -2.62
CA GLU A 79 6.37 -23.49 -1.74
C GLU A 79 6.86 -23.19 -0.32
N GLU A 80 7.93 -22.41 -0.20
CA GLU A 80 8.47 -22.01 1.10
C GLU A 80 7.58 -20.99 1.80
N ALA A 81 7.02 -20.01 1.06
CA ALA A 81 6.11 -19.02 1.62
C ALA A 81 4.80 -19.64 2.12
N GLN A 82 4.33 -20.74 1.51
CA GLN A 82 3.14 -21.47 1.98
C GLN A 82 3.34 -22.21 3.30
N LYS A 83 4.60 -22.49 3.68
CA LYS A 83 4.94 -23.13 4.95
C LYS A 83 5.02 -22.12 6.11
N ASP A 84 5.09 -20.84 5.79
CA ASP A 84 5.13 -19.74 6.77
C ASP A 84 3.71 -19.50 7.33
N PRO A 85 3.49 -19.65 8.65
CA PRO A 85 2.17 -19.57 9.29
C PRO A 85 1.44 -18.22 9.19
#